data_AF-A0A2N2ETP8-F1
#
_entry.id   AF-A0A2N2ETP8-F1
#
_cell.length_a   1.000
_cell.length_b   1.000
_cell.length_c   1.000
_cell.angle_alpha   90.00
_cell.angle_beta   90.00
_cell.angle_gamma   90.00
#
_symmetry.space_group_name_H-M   'P 1'
#
loop_
_entity.id
_entity.type
_entity.pdbx_description
1 polymer ?
#
loop_
_entity_poly.entity_id
_entity_poly.type
_entity_poly.pdbx_seq_one_letter_code
_entity_poly.pdbx_strand_id
1 'polypeptide(L)'
;MVRRFRADGNARVALYRNIAASGQDEGQTIKQKKILFAAALALPALVYLMAGGCGREEVFIIGARSDSAELMYDSGMQWFDTDGVPKEAMAILREKGVTHSLSGMKVSPQGKDSFDYVLKNFLRAAKSGVIPGVVLYLSDQECSVDIQGAPLLWSTYPGGEKAFAAGVFAKNITRDFKSAGLRVKLYSIGYDTDLAVCGVSMKDDRTKVFEIIKAAAAAVGKNAPRAKIMLSLGRWFDTESCGDFFSSALEYGIEADYAGLSFYPQNSYENGASSPTIKNFILCAEKISAMSGLPVIVTGAAYPHSPVTATPPDACYPLTEAGQRDWLIDMLAACYDSPAIKGFVYNLPEDYTGGAKDSALFSSKGEMLAAADAFKAFREPVMNAFEYAEKAVSSAQAATSASPAELKALMEEARFLLRDGSVEKAKFKARQAEYKAL
;
A
#
# COMPACT_ATOMS: atom_id res chain seq x y z
N MET A 1 -53.63 39.27 -79.19
CA MET A 1 -54.90 39.99 -79.33
C MET A 1 -55.14 40.83 -78.08
N VAL A 2 -54.89 42.13 -78.21
CA VAL A 2 -55.41 43.33 -77.51
C VAL A 2 -56.37 43.18 -76.29
N ARG A 3 -56.08 43.98 -75.22
CA ARG A 3 -56.96 44.65 -74.20
C ARG A 3 -57.56 43.81 -73.05
N ARG A 4 -57.89 44.32 -71.85
CA ARG A 4 -57.70 45.54 -70.99
C ARG A 4 -58.38 45.17 -69.63
N PHE A 5 -57.73 45.32 -68.48
CA PHE A 5 -57.92 46.34 -67.41
C PHE A 5 -59.13 46.22 -66.42
N ARG A 6 -58.77 46.06 -65.12
CA ARG A 6 -59.35 46.58 -63.83
C ARG A 6 -60.81 46.27 -63.42
N ALA A 7 -61.24 46.24 -62.15
CA ALA A 7 -60.67 46.47 -60.81
C ALA A 7 -61.62 45.89 -59.72
N ASP A 8 -61.26 46.14 -58.45
CA ASP A 8 -62.03 46.08 -57.17
C ASP A 8 -61.81 44.82 -56.31
N GLY A 9 -61.49 44.90 -55.02
CA GLY A 9 -61.59 46.01 -54.07
C GLY A 9 -62.54 45.60 -52.94
N ASN A 10 -62.00 45.43 -51.72
CA ASN A 10 -62.71 45.09 -50.46
C ASN A 10 -62.94 43.59 -50.15
N ALA A 11 -61.88 42.87 -49.76
CA ALA A 11 -62.00 41.68 -48.90
C ALA A 11 -60.65 41.28 -48.23
N ARG A 12 -59.90 42.22 -47.61
CA ARG A 12 -58.60 41.87 -46.97
C ARG A 12 -58.24 42.70 -45.72
N VAL A 13 -59.17 42.90 -44.78
CA VAL A 13 -58.82 43.52 -43.49
C VAL A 13 -59.21 42.69 -42.25
N ALA A 14 -59.89 41.55 -42.40
CA ALA A 14 -60.25 40.70 -41.25
C ALA A 14 -59.32 39.51 -40.96
N LEU A 15 -58.27 39.26 -41.75
CA LEU A 15 -57.42 38.06 -41.61
C LEU A 15 -56.01 38.31 -41.01
N TYR A 16 -55.69 39.53 -40.58
CA TYR A 16 -54.32 39.91 -40.15
C TYR A 16 -54.16 40.27 -38.67
N ARG A 17 -55.15 39.96 -37.79
CA ARG A 17 -54.98 40.11 -36.33
C ARG A 17 -54.88 38.81 -35.53
N ASN A 18 -55.15 37.64 -36.12
CA ASN A 18 -55.07 36.35 -35.41
C ASN A 18 -53.81 35.52 -35.67
N ILE A 19 -52.86 35.99 -36.49
CA ILE A 19 -51.61 35.26 -36.78
C ILE A 19 -50.42 35.84 -35.96
N ALA A 20 -50.53 37.06 -35.44
CA ALA A 20 -49.47 37.67 -34.63
C ALA A 20 -49.48 37.24 -33.15
N ALA A 21 -50.63 36.78 -32.62
CA ALA A 21 -50.75 36.33 -31.23
C ALA A 21 -50.38 34.86 -31.03
N SER A 22 -50.59 33.99 -32.03
CA SER A 22 -50.25 32.55 -31.91
C SER A 22 -48.75 32.25 -32.11
N GLY A 23 -48.01 33.13 -32.81
CA GLY A 23 -46.57 32.95 -33.05
C GLY A 23 -45.66 33.33 -31.88
N GLN A 24 -46.13 34.15 -30.94
CA GLN A 24 -45.34 34.52 -29.75
C GLN A 24 -45.45 33.48 -28.62
N ASP A 25 -46.63 32.87 -28.44
CA ASP A 25 -46.84 31.83 -27.43
C ASP A 25 -46.13 30.51 -27.80
N GLU A 26 -46.17 30.07 -29.07
CA GLU A 26 -45.42 28.89 -29.51
C GLU A 26 -43.91 29.11 -29.47
N GLY A 27 -43.43 30.32 -29.79
CA GLY A 27 -42.01 30.67 -29.74
C GLY A 27 -41.43 30.70 -28.31
N GLN A 28 -42.19 31.18 -27.33
CA GLN A 28 -41.80 31.12 -25.91
C GLN A 28 -41.90 29.70 -25.36
N THR A 29 -42.94 28.94 -25.73
CA THR A 29 -43.13 27.55 -25.27
C THR A 29 -42.06 26.61 -25.82
N ILE A 30 -41.61 26.81 -27.06
CA ILE A 30 -40.50 26.03 -27.67
C ILE A 30 -39.15 26.45 -27.07
N LYS A 31 -38.91 27.73 -26.78
CA LYS A 31 -37.70 28.18 -26.08
C LYS A 31 -37.66 27.69 -24.62
N GLN A 32 -38.76 27.75 -23.89
CA GLN A 32 -38.85 27.19 -22.54
C GLN A 32 -38.72 25.67 -22.53
N LYS A 33 -39.35 24.94 -23.47
CA LYS A 33 -39.16 23.49 -23.61
C LYS A 33 -37.74 23.11 -24.02
N LYS A 34 -37.05 23.90 -24.85
CA LYS A 34 -35.63 23.70 -25.18
C LYS A 34 -34.69 24.03 -24.01
N ILE A 35 -34.99 25.05 -23.20
CA ILE A 35 -34.25 25.37 -21.98
C ILE A 35 -34.49 24.31 -20.90
N LEU A 36 -35.72 23.79 -20.76
CA LEU A 36 -36.05 22.67 -19.87
C LEU A 36 -35.45 21.34 -20.37
N PHE A 37 -35.39 21.08 -21.68
CA PHE A 37 -34.70 19.90 -22.22
C PHE A 37 -33.17 20.00 -22.10
N ALA A 38 -32.60 21.20 -22.30
CA ALA A 38 -31.17 21.43 -22.08
C ALA A 38 -30.82 21.33 -20.59
N ALA A 39 -31.67 21.82 -19.68
CA ALA A 39 -31.49 21.67 -18.24
C ALA A 39 -31.74 20.22 -17.77
N ALA A 40 -32.68 19.49 -18.36
CA ALA A 40 -33.00 18.09 -18.03
C ALA A 40 -32.03 17.07 -18.67
N LEU A 41 -31.23 17.46 -19.68
CA LEU A 41 -30.10 16.67 -20.19
C LEU A 41 -28.76 17.11 -19.57
N ALA A 42 -28.64 18.39 -19.21
CA ALA A 42 -27.50 18.89 -18.46
C ALA A 42 -27.50 18.36 -17.02
N LEU A 43 -28.65 18.21 -16.33
CA LEU A 43 -28.65 17.67 -14.96
C LEU A 43 -28.16 16.22 -14.88
N PRO A 44 -28.59 15.27 -15.72
CA PRO A 44 -28.04 13.92 -15.74
C PRO A 44 -26.58 13.91 -16.17
N ALA A 45 -26.17 14.74 -17.15
CA ALA A 45 -24.77 14.83 -17.57
C ALA A 45 -23.87 15.48 -16.52
N LEU A 46 -24.36 16.47 -15.77
CA LEU A 46 -23.67 17.12 -14.66
C LEU A 46 -23.64 16.19 -13.44
N VAL A 47 -24.70 15.43 -13.17
CA VAL A 47 -24.72 14.37 -12.14
C VAL A 47 -23.82 13.20 -12.56
N TYR A 48 -23.69 12.88 -13.85
CA TYR A 48 -22.75 11.87 -14.36
C TYR A 48 -21.30 12.37 -14.41
N LEU A 49 -21.07 13.69 -14.54
CA LEU A 49 -19.75 14.32 -14.40
C LEU A 49 -19.37 14.53 -12.93
N MET A 50 -20.33 14.76 -12.04
CA MET A 50 -20.14 14.87 -10.59
C MET A 50 -20.05 13.47 -9.93
N ALA A 51 -20.73 12.45 -10.47
CA ALA A 51 -20.59 11.04 -10.07
C ALA A 51 -19.45 10.32 -10.80
N GLY A 52 -19.07 10.79 -11.99
CA GLY A 52 -17.91 10.31 -12.76
C GLY A 52 -16.59 11.01 -12.39
N GLY A 53 -16.67 12.02 -11.52
CA GLY A 53 -15.54 12.69 -10.86
C GLY A 53 -15.26 12.13 -9.46
N CYS A 54 -15.98 11.11 -9.01
CA CYS A 54 -15.45 10.23 -7.96
C CYS A 54 -14.30 9.45 -8.59
N GLY A 55 -13.09 10.00 -8.47
CA GLY A 55 -11.89 9.19 -8.54
C GLY A 55 -12.17 7.93 -7.74
N ARG A 56 -12.08 6.76 -8.39
CA ARG A 56 -12.29 5.47 -7.74
C ARG A 56 -11.54 5.54 -6.42
N GLU A 57 -12.25 5.38 -5.30
CA GLU A 57 -11.62 5.44 -3.98
C GLU A 57 -10.37 4.56 -4.01
N GLU A 58 -9.24 5.16 -3.67
CA GLU A 58 -7.95 4.51 -3.82
C GLU A 58 -7.95 3.28 -2.90
N VAL A 59 -7.97 2.09 -3.52
CA VAL A 59 -8.12 0.84 -2.79
C VAL A 59 -6.89 0.63 -1.92
N PHE A 60 -7.11 0.41 -0.62
CA PHE A 60 -6.05 0.11 0.32
C PHE A 60 -5.17 -1.05 -0.17
N ILE A 61 -3.87 -0.80 -0.29
CA ILE A 61 -2.88 -1.75 -0.77
C ILE A 61 -2.56 -2.74 0.36
N ILE A 62 -2.74 -4.03 0.09
CA ILE A 62 -2.26 -5.11 0.95
C ILE A 62 -1.16 -5.81 0.16
N GLY A 63 0.08 -5.56 0.51
CA GLY A 63 1.25 -6.07 -0.19
C GLY A 63 1.98 -7.16 0.58
N ALA A 64 2.73 -7.95 -0.17
CA ALA A 64 3.80 -8.79 0.35
C ALA A 64 5.07 -8.49 -0.45
N ARG A 65 6.19 -8.23 0.22
CA ARG A 65 7.50 -8.20 -0.43
C ARG A 65 8.00 -9.63 -0.56
N SER A 66 8.23 -10.12 -1.76
CA SER A 66 8.54 -11.52 -2.03
C SER A 66 9.84 -11.69 -2.81
N ASP A 67 10.96 -11.38 -2.17
CA ASP A 67 12.29 -11.39 -2.82
C ASP A 67 12.94 -12.77 -2.81
N SER A 68 12.50 -13.70 -1.97
CA SER A 68 13.15 -15.01 -1.77
C SER A 68 12.49 -16.13 -2.57
N ALA A 69 11.29 -15.90 -3.13
CA ALA A 69 10.50 -16.93 -3.79
C ALA A 69 11.29 -17.77 -4.82
N GLU A 70 11.86 -17.16 -5.87
CA GLU A 70 12.62 -17.88 -6.90
C GLU A 70 13.80 -18.68 -6.32
N LEU A 71 14.59 -18.10 -5.41
CA LEU A 71 15.69 -18.80 -4.75
C LEU A 71 15.22 -20.07 -4.01
N MET A 72 14.06 -19.98 -3.37
CA MET A 72 13.46 -21.11 -2.66
C MET A 72 12.97 -22.19 -3.64
N TYR A 73 12.35 -21.82 -4.77
CA TYR A 73 12.00 -22.79 -5.82
C TYR A 73 13.21 -23.51 -6.39
N ASP A 74 14.28 -22.77 -6.68
CA ASP A 74 15.54 -23.36 -7.17
C ASP A 74 16.15 -24.32 -6.14
N SER A 75 15.84 -24.13 -4.85
CA SER A 75 16.24 -25.00 -3.75
C SER A 75 15.29 -26.19 -3.50
N GLY A 76 14.28 -26.38 -4.36
CA GLY A 76 13.30 -27.48 -4.26
C GLY A 76 12.22 -27.28 -3.20
N MET A 77 12.09 -26.05 -2.67
CA MET A 77 11.11 -25.71 -1.65
C MET A 77 9.71 -25.53 -2.24
N GLN A 78 8.69 -25.77 -1.42
CA GLN A 78 7.28 -25.71 -1.82
C GLN A 78 6.45 -25.09 -0.69
N TRP A 79 5.36 -24.43 -1.06
CA TRP A 79 4.38 -23.92 -0.12
C TRP A 79 3.09 -24.70 -0.25
N PHE A 80 2.36 -24.81 0.85
CA PHE A 80 1.13 -25.59 0.94
C PHE A 80 0.02 -24.70 1.50
N ASP A 81 -1.16 -24.77 0.90
CA ASP A 81 -2.35 -24.15 1.46
C ASP A 81 -2.86 -24.91 2.70
N THR A 82 -3.98 -24.47 3.26
CA THR A 82 -4.57 -25.07 4.47
C THR A 82 -5.02 -26.51 4.27
N ASP A 83 -5.23 -26.96 3.03
CA ASP A 83 -5.61 -28.33 2.69
C ASP A 83 -4.39 -29.22 2.42
N GLY A 84 -3.18 -28.67 2.57
CA GLY A 84 -1.93 -29.37 2.30
C GLY A 84 -1.63 -29.51 0.81
N VAL A 85 -2.26 -28.70 -0.05
CA VAL A 85 -2.04 -28.76 -1.51
C VAL A 85 -0.87 -27.85 -1.89
N PRO A 86 0.14 -28.36 -2.63
CA PRO A 86 1.24 -27.54 -3.11
C PRO A 86 0.75 -26.39 -3.99
N LYS A 87 1.16 -25.16 -3.66
CA LYS A 87 0.71 -23.96 -4.34
C LYS A 87 1.74 -22.85 -4.30
N GLU A 88 1.58 -21.91 -5.23
CA GLU A 88 2.36 -20.68 -5.29
C GLU A 88 2.11 -19.84 -4.02
N ALA A 89 3.16 -19.35 -3.35
CA ALA A 89 3.06 -18.62 -2.09
C ALA A 89 2.16 -17.37 -2.20
N MET A 90 2.33 -16.55 -3.24
CA MET A 90 1.47 -15.38 -3.47
C MET A 90 0.05 -15.76 -3.89
N ALA A 91 -0.19 -16.94 -4.47
CA ALA A 91 -1.55 -17.44 -4.68
C ALA A 91 -2.25 -17.79 -3.37
N ILE A 92 -1.54 -18.42 -2.43
CA ILE A 92 -2.07 -18.69 -1.08
C ILE A 92 -2.41 -17.34 -0.40
N LEU A 93 -1.47 -16.39 -0.40
CA LEU A 93 -1.70 -15.09 0.22
C LEU A 93 -2.77 -14.25 -0.50
N ARG A 94 -2.93 -14.41 -1.82
CA ARG A 94 -4.00 -13.77 -2.59
C ARG A 94 -5.38 -14.20 -2.09
N GLU A 95 -5.56 -15.47 -1.75
CA GLU A 95 -6.82 -15.98 -1.19
C GLU A 95 -7.13 -15.41 0.18
N LYS A 96 -6.11 -14.91 0.89
CA LYS A 96 -6.25 -14.16 2.15
C LYS A 96 -6.41 -12.66 1.96
N GLY A 97 -6.37 -12.16 0.72
CA GLY A 97 -6.63 -10.76 0.41
C GLY A 97 -5.42 -9.93 0.00
N VAL A 98 -4.22 -10.53 -0.09
CA VAL A 98 -3.05 -9.82 -0.62
C VAL A 98 -3.32 -9.36 -2.05
N THR A 99 -3.10 -8.07 -2.31
CA THR A 99 -3.36 -7.43 -3.59
C THR A 99 -2.10 -7.21 -4.42
N HIS A 100 -0.95 -6.99 -3.77
CA HIS A 100 0.31 -6.66 -4.44
C HIS A 100 1.45 -7.59 -4.02
N SER A 101 2.34 -7.89 -4.95
CA SER A 101 3.64 -8.52 -4.68
C SER A 101 4.72 -7.54 -5.09
N LEU A 102 5.56 -7.16 -4.13
CA LEU A 102 6.68 -6.26 -4.33
C LEU A 102 7.98 -7.06 -4.39
N SER A 103 8.90 -6.66 -5.27
CA SER A 103 10.27 -7.16 -5.18
C SER A 103 11.34 -6.10 -5.31
N GLY A 104 12.41 -6.25 -4.53
CA GLY A 104 13.66 -5.51 -4.64
C GLY A 104 14.40 -5.80 -5.94
N MET A 105 14.96 -4.78 -6.55
CA MET A 105 15.73 -4.89 -7.79
C MET A 105 17.04 -4.10 -7.72
N LYS A 106 18.13 -4.83 -7.91
CA LYS A 106 19.50 -4.32 -8.01
C LYS A 106 19.78 -3.82 -9.43
N VAL A 107 20.81 -3.00 -9.55
CA VAL A 107 21.35 -2.57 -10.85
C VAL A 107 22.15 -3.68 -11.50
N SER A 108 22.85 -4.50 -10.70
CA SER A 108 23.56 -5.70 -11.17
C SER A 108 22.64 -6.58 -12.03
N PRO A 109 23.08 -6.97 -13.24
CA PRO A 109 22.25 -7.73 -14.17
C PRO A 109 22.13 -9.22 -13.81
N GLN A 110 22.79 -9.70 -12.76
CA GLN A 110 22.88 -11.12 -12.43
C GLN A 110 22.64 -11.39 -10.94
N GLY A 111 22.18 -12.61 -10.65
CA GLY A 111 21.96 -13.10 -9.29
C GLY A 111 20.61 -12.71 -8.70
N LYS A 112 20.45 -12.97 -7.39
CA LYS A 112 19.25 -12.60 -6.63
C LYS A 112 19.00 -11.09 -6.76
N ASP A 113 17.74 -10.73 -7.01
CA ASP A 113 17.26 -9.35 -7.20
C ASP A 113 17.75 -8.67 -8.50
N SER A 114 18.31 -9.42 -9.45
CA SER A 114 18.52 -8.92 -10.82
C SER A 114 17.20 -8.83 -11.60
N PHE A 115 17.20 -8.17 -12.77
CA PHE A 115 15.99 -8.07 -13.60
C PHE A 115 15.38 -9.44 -13.93
N ASP A 116 16.19 -10.40 -14.41
CA ASP A 116 15.69 -11.72 -14.80
C ASP A 116 15.11 -12.48 -13.59
N TYR A 117 15.75 -12.37 -12.43
CA TYR A 117 15.26 -12.95 -11.18
C TYR A 117 13.90 -12.37 -10.79
N VAL A 118 13.79 -11.04 -10.75
CA VAL A 118 12.54 -10.35 -10.38
C VAL A 118 11.44 -10.59 -11.43
N LEU A 119 11.79 -10.65 -12.71
CA LEU A 119 10.86 -10.95 -13.80
C LEU A 119 10.20 -12.32 -13.60
N LYS A 120 10.97 -13.34 -13.24
CA LYS A 120 10.41 -14.67 -12.93
C LYS A 120 9.47 -14.63 -11.73
N ASN A 121 9.85 -13.96 -10.64
CA ASN A 121 8.98 -13.76 -9.49
C ASN A 121 7.65 -13.10 -9.89
N PHE A 122 7.70 -12.01 -10.68
CA PHE A 122 6.49 -11.31 -11.10
C PHE A 122 5.64 -12.09 -12.09
N LEU A 123 6.24 -12.89 -12.99
CA LEU A 123 5.47 -13.76 -13.88
C LEU A 123 4.72 -14.84 -13.09
N ARG A 124 5.32 -15.37 -12.02
CA ARG A 124 4.67 -16.32 -11.11
C ARG A 124 3.56 -15.63 -10.32
N ALA A 125 3.85 -14.51 -9.67
CA ALA A 125 2.90 -13.73 -8.89
C ALA A 125 1.72 -13.21 -9.75
N ALA A 126 1.96 -12.75 -10.97
CA ALA A 126 0.91 -12.28 -11.87
C ALA A 126 -0.08 -13.40 -12.27
N LYS A 127 0.38 -14.66 -12.38
CA LYS A 127 -0.52 -15.82 -12.59
C LYS A 127 -1.46 -16.04 -11.40
N SER A 128 -0.99 -15.71 -10.19
CA SER A 128 -1.77 -15.73 -8.96
C SER A 128 -2.78 -14.57 -8.85
N GLY A 129 -2.76 -13.60 -9.78
CA GLY A 129 -3.67 -12.46 -9.80
C GLY A 129 -3.30 -11.33 -8.84
N VAL A 130 -2.11 -11.37 -8.23
CA VAL A 130 -1.54 -10.23 -7.50
C VAL A 130 -0.92 -9.23 -8.47
N ILE A 131 -0.89 -7.97 -8.06
CA ILE A 131 -0.39 -6.85 -8.85
C ILE A 131 1.10 -6.65 -8.56
N PRO A 132 1.99 -6.71 -9.57
CA PRO A 132 3.41 -6.49 -9.36
C PRO A 132 3.73 -5.04 -8.97
N GLY A 133 4.64 -4.88 -8.01
CA GLY A 133 5.31 -3.63 -7.64
C GLY A 133 6.82 -3.87 -7.52
N VAL A 134 7.65 -2.86 -7.76
CA VAL A 134 9.12 -3.03 -7.72
C VAL A 134 9.76 -1.95 -6.86
N VAL A 135 10.82 -2.33 -6.14
CA VAL A 135 11.67 -1.43 -5.40
C VAL A 135 13.00 -1.32 -6.14
N LEU A 136 13.29 -0.16 -6.73
CA LEU A 136 14.54 0.07 -7.44
C LEU A 136 15.60 0.51 -6.43
N TYR A 137 16.51 -0.39 -6.03
CA TYR A 137 17.52 -0.07 -5.03
C TYR A 137 18.51 1.02 -5.47
N LEU A 138 18.73 1.17 -6.79
CA LEU A 138 19.78 2.03 -7.35
C LEU A 138 21.17 1.68 -6.78
N SER A 139 21.39 0.40 -6.50
CA SER A 139 22.58 -0.22 -5.90
C SER A 139 22.78 -1.61 -6.49
N ASP A 140 23.99 -2.17 -6.40
CA ASP A 140 24.28 -3.58 -6.69
C ASP A 140 24.00 -4.50 -5.49
N GLN A 141 23.49 -3.94 -4.40
CA GLN A 141 23.13 -4.63 -3.17
C GLN A 141 21.69 -4.32 -2.80
N GLU A 142 21.11 -5.19 -1.96
CA GLU A 142 19.89 -4.83 -1.26
C GLU A 142 20.19 -3.64 -0.34
N CYS A 143 19.38 -2.59 -0.45
CA CYS A 143 19.57 -1.40 0.37
C CYS A 143 18.82 -1.49 1.71
N SER A 144 19.34 -0.76 2.68
CA SER A 144 18.73 -0.44 3.97
C SER A 144 19.18 0.98 4.37
N VAL A 145 18.74 1.49 5.52
CA VAL A 145 19.18 2.79 6.06
C VAL A 145 20.71 2.97 5.98
N ASP A 146 21.46 1.92 6.31
CA ASP A 146 22.93 1.95 6.41
C ASP A 146 23.64 1.42 5.15
N ILE A 147 22.91 0.82 4.20
CA ILE A 147 23.48 0.21 2.99
C ILE A 147 22.89 0.91 1.77
N GLN A 148 23.66 1.82 1.19
CA GLN A 148 23.24 2.65 0.05
C GLN A 148 24.35 2.81 -0.98
N GLY A 149 25.16 1.76 -1.18
CA GLY A 149 26.33 1.79 -2.06
C GLY A 149 25.99 2.16 -3.51
N ALA A 150 26.92 2.84 -4.19
CA ALA A 150 26.80 3.02 -5.63
C ALA A 150 26.96 1.67 -6.35
N PRO A 151 26.20 1.39 -7.41
CA PRO A 151 26.52 0.31 -8.33
C PRO A 151 27.96 0.45 -8.83
N LEU A 152 28.65 -0.66 -9.03
CA LEU A 152 30.05 -0.69 -9.43
C LEU A 152 30.27 0.13 -10.72
N LEU A 153 29.38 -0.03 -11.70
CA LEU A 153 29.43 0.69 -12.98
C LEU A 153 29.25 2.21 -12.84
N TRP A 154 28.60 2.66 -11.77
CA TRP A 154 28.32 4.08 -11.52
C TRP A 154 29.22 4.65 -10.42
N SER A 155 30.11 3.85 -9.84
CA SER A 155 30.92 4.21 -8.67
C SER A 155 31.79 5.44 -8.92
N THR A 156 32.31 5.58 -10.14
CA THR A 156 33.17 6.69 -10.57
C THR A 156 32.42 7.83 -11.25
N TYR A 157 31.11 7.68 -11.49
CA TYR A 157 30.32 8.71 -12.18
C TYR A 157 30.18 9.97 -11.32
N PRO A 158 30.42 11.16 -11.89
CA PRO A 158 29.97 12.43 -11.32
C PRO A 158 28.45 12.46 -11.10
N GLY A 159 27.95 13.43 -10.35
CA GLY A 159 26.55 13.44 -9.91
C GLY A 159 25.50 13.46 -11.01
N GLY A 160 25.66 14.38 -11.98
CA GLY A 160 24.76 14.43 -13.14
C GLY A 160 24.78 13.13 -13.96
N GLU A 161 25.92 12.44 -14.03
CA GLU A 161 26.03 11.15 -14.72
C GLU A 161 25.33 10.01 -13.94
N LYS A 162 25.40 10.01 -12.59
CA LYS A 162 24.61 9.08 -11.77
C LYS A 162 23.11 9.30 -11.96
N ALA A 163 22.66 10.55 -11.99
CA ALA A 163 21.25 10.86 -12.21
C ALA A 163 20.78 10.39 -13.59
N PHE A 164 21.56 10.66 -14.64
CA PHE A 164 21.28 10.15 -15.97
C PHE A 164 21.24 8.61 -16.00
N ALA A 165 22.20 7.93 -15.37
CA ALA A 165 22.26 6.48 -15.30
C ALA A 165 21.03 5.88 -14.58
N ALA A 166 20.62 6.47 -13.45
CA ALA A 166 19.42 6.06 -12.72
C ALA A 166 18.15 6.22 -13.57
N GLY A 167 18.02 7.33 -14.32
CA GLY A 167 16.93 7.55 -15.26
C GLY A 167 16.90 6.54 -16.41
N VAL A 168 18.07 6.21 -16.98
CA VAL A 168 18.18 5.19 -18.04
C VAL A 168 17.83 3.80 -17.50
N PHE A 169 18.32 3.44 -16.32
CA PHE A 169 17.98 2.20 -15.64
C PHE A 169 16.48 2.06 -15.43
N ALA A 170 15.84 3.03 -14.78
CA ALA A 170 14.39 3.01 -14.53
C ALA A 170 13.56 2.95 -15.81
N LYS A 171 13.96 3.68 -16.87
CA LYS A 171 13.34 3.61 -18.20
C LYS A 171 13.41 2.20 -18.78
N ASN A 172 14.59 1.58 -18.76
CA ASN A 172 14.80 0.25 -19.34
C ASN A 172 13.99 -0.80 -18.60
N ILE A 173 14.06 -0.83 -17.26
CA ILE A 173 13.28 -1.76 -16.44
C ILE A 173 11.76 -1.62 -16.71
N THR A 174 11.25 -0.39 -16.77
CA THR A 174 9.83 -0.15 -17.08
C THR A 174 9.45 -0.66 -18.46
N ARG A 175 10.29 -0.41 -19.48
CA ARG A 175 10.09 -0.91 -20.85
C ARG A 175 10.13 -2.44 -20.90
N ASP A 176 11.07 -3.05 -20.18
CA ASP A 176 11.33 -4.49 -20.28
C ASP A 176 10.21 -5.27 -19.57
N PHE A 177 9.72 -4.81 -18.41
CA PHE A 177 8.50 -5.35 -17.81
C PHE A 177 7.28 -5.25 -18.73
N LYS A 178 7.09 -4.08 -19.37
CA LYS A 178 5.99 -3.88 -20.32
C LYS A 178 6.10 -4.85 -21.52
N SER A 179 7.31 -5.06 -22.03
CA SER A 179 7.59 -5.97 -23.14
C SER A 179 7.32 -7.43 -22.76
N ALA A 180 7.52 -7.79 -21.49
CA ALA A 180 7.16 -9.08 -20.93
C ALA A 180 5.66 -9.22 -20.60
N GLY A 181 4.82 -8.22 -20.94
CA GLY A 181 3.38 -8.25 -20.68
C GLY A 181 2.98 -7.96 -19.23
N LEU A 182 3.93 -7.57 -18.38
CA LEU A 182 3.66 -7.21 -16.99
C LEU A 182 3.24 -5.75 -16.88
N ARG A 183 2.25 -5.52 -16.01
CA ARG A 183 1.78 -4.18 -15.65
C ARG A 183 2.16 -3.90 -14.21
N VAL A 184 3.39 -3.45 -13.99
CA VAL A 184 3.85 -2.99 -12.68
C VAL A 184 3.08 -1.71 -12.32
N LYS A 185 2.53 -1.65 -11.10
CA LYS A 185 1.65 -0.57 -10.66
C LYS A 185 2.20 0.30 -9.55
N LEU A 186 3.26 -0.14 -8.89
CA LEU A 186 3.92 0.60 -7.82
C LEU A 186 5.43 0.50 -8.02
N TYR A 187 6.12 1.63 -8.01
CA TYR A 187 7.57 1.72 -8.06
C TYR A 187 8.04 2.48 -6.82
N SER A 188 8.86 1.84 -5.98
CA SER A 188 9.66 2.56 -4.99
C SER A 188 10.97 2.99 -5.65
N ILE A 189 11.30 4.27 -5.58
CA ILE A 189 12.58 4.80 -6.03
C ILE A 189 13.51 4.86 -4.82
N GLY A 190 14.40 3.87 -4.72
CA GLY A 190 15.16 3.59 -3.51
C GLY A 190 14.36 2.82 -2.46
N TYR A 191 15.08 2.39 -1.41
CA TYR A 191 14.55 1.73 -0.23
C TYR A 191 15.32 2.23 0.99
N ASP A 192 14.61 2.68 2.02
CA ASP A 192 15.15 3.26 3.25
C ASP A 192 16.28 4.27 2.98
N THR A 193 15.97 5.29 2.17
CA THR A 193 16.93 6.24 1.60
C THR A 193 17.35 7.37 2.55
N ASP A 194 17.20 7.16 3.85
CA ASP A 194 17.36 8.18 4.89
C ASP A 194 18.72 8.87 4.84
N LEU A 195 19.78 8.09 4.64
CA LEU A 195 21.15 8.56 4.77
C LEU A 195 21.84 8.79 3.43
N ALA A 196 21.45 8.05 2.39
CA ALA A 196 22.12 8.09 1.08
C ALA A 196 21.27 7.42 -0.01
N VAL A 197 21.63 7.69 -1.27
CA VAL A 197 21.17 6.96 -2.44
C VAL A 197 22.33 6.82 -3.42
N CYS A 198 22.52 5.62 -3.99
CA CYS A 198 23.50 5.41 -5.06
C CYS A 198 24.93 5.89 -4.69
N GLY A 199 25.32 5.69 -3.43
CA GLY A 199 26.60 6.06 -2.84
C GLY A 199 26.78 7.56 -2.58
N VAL A 200 25.73 8.36 -2.71
CA VAL A 200 25.73 9.79 -2.41
C VAL A 200 25.03 10.02 -1.08
N SER A 201 25.76 10.56 -0.11
CA SER A 201 25.25 10.91 1.22
C SER A 201 24.28 12.09 1.14
N MET A 202 23.13 11.96 1.82
CA MET A 202 22.15 13.03 1.99
C MET A 202 22.74 14.24 2.73
N LYS A 203 23.67 13.97 3.65
CA LYS A 203 24.37 15.01 4.42
C LYS A 203 25.38 15.77 3.56
N ASP A 204 26.03 15.08 2.63
CA ASP A 204 27.11 15.66 1.84
C ASP A 204 26.57 16.44 0.64
N ASP A 205 25.56 15.90 -0.06
CA ASP A 205 24.99 16.51 -1.25
C ASP A 205 23.53 16.07 -1.50
N ARG A 206 22.61 16.61 -0.70
CA ARG A 206 21.16 16.34 -0.81
C ARG A 206 20.61 16.67 -2.20
N THR A 207 21.05 17.77 -2.81
CA THR A 207 20.61 18.19 -4.14
C THR A 207 20.87 17.08 -5.16
N LYS A 208 22.08 16.51 -5.14
CA LYS A 208 22.46 15.42 -6.03
C LYS A 208 21.70 14.13 -5.76
N VAL A 209 21.39 13.81 -4.50
CA VAL A 209 20.48 12.70 -4.18
C VAL A 209 19.12 12.94 -4.83
N PHE A 210 18.56 14.15 -4.72
CA PHE A 210 17.30 14.50 -5.34
C PHE A 210 17.35 14.48 -6.88
N GLU A 211 18.45 14.88 -7.51
CA GLU A 211 18.63 14.73 -8.97
C GLU A 211 18.54 13.27 -9.40
N ILE A 212 19.17 12.36 -8.65
CA ILE A 212 19.15 10.91 -8.92
C ILE A 212 17.73 10.36 -8.81
N ILE A 213 17.05 10.64 -7.69
CA ILE A 213 15.67 10.20 -7.45
C ILE A 213 14.73 10.78 -8.52
N LYS A 214 14.84 12.08 -8.81
CA LYS A 214 14.01 12.77 -9.81
C LYS A 214 14.16 12.15 -11.19
N ALA A 215 15.40 11.86 -11.61
CA ALA A 215 15.64 11.26 -12.92
C ALA A 215 15.01 9.86 -13.05
N ALA A 216 15.13 9.02 -12.01
CA ALA A 216 14.50 7.70 -11.98
C ALA A 216 12.97 7.79 -11.93
N ALA A 217 12.41 8.63 -11.06
CA ALA A 217 10.96 8.85 -10.94
C ALA A 217 10.35 9.36 -12.25
N ALA A 218 10.93 10.40 -12.86
CA ALA A 218 10.46 10.95 -14.13
C ALA A 218 10.53 9.91 -15.27
N ALA A 219 11.55 9.05 -15.28
CA ALA A 219 11.66 7.96 -16.24
C ALA A 219 10.54 6.91 -16.05
N VAL A 220 10.20 6.54 -14.81
CA VAL A 220 9.04 5.68 -14.53
C VAL A 220 7.75 6.36 -14.98
N GLY A 221 7.47 7.59 -14.53
CA GLY A 221 6.23 8.31 -14.86
C GLY A 221 6.01 8.45 -16.37
N LYS A 222 7.07 8.73 -17.13
CA LYS A 222 6.99 8.82 -18.60
C LYS A 222 6.70 7.48 -19.29
N ASN A 223 7.24 6.37 -18.79
CA ASN A 223 7.16 5.06 -19.46
C ASN A 223 6.03 4.17 -18.93
N ALA A 224 5.55 4.44 -17.71
CA ALA A 224 4.41 3.80 -17.06
C ALA A 224 3.52 4.85 -16.37
N PRO A 225 2.81 5.71 -17.12
CA PRO A 225 2.00 6.82 -16.58
C PRO A 225 0.78 6.40 -15.74
N ARG A 226 0.57 5.09 -15.56
CA ARG A 226 -0.47 4.52 -14.69
C ARG A 226 0.11 3.79 -13.48
N ALA A 227 1.42 3.80 -13.32
CA ALA A 227 2.09 3.30 -12.13
C ALA A 227 2.22 4.45 -11.13
N LYS A 228 2.19 4.07 -9.87
CA LYS A 228 2.38 4.97 -8.74
C LYS A 228 3.84 4.96 -8.31
N ILE A 229 4.33 6.10 -7.86
CA ILE A 229 5.71 6.29 -7.41
C ILE A 229 5.73 6.49 -5.91
N MET A 230 6.62 5.80 -5.22
CA MET A 230 6.82 5.89 -3.79
C MET A 230 8.29 6.20 -3.49
N LEU A 231 8.54 6.99 -2.45
CA LEU A 231 9.87 7.21 -1.87
C LEU A 231 9.87 6.57 -0.48
N SER A 232 10.88 5.78 -0.11
CA SER A 232 10.85 5.00 1.14
C SER A 232 11.93 5.43 2.12
N LEU A 233 11.55 5.58 3.39
CA LEU A 233 12.44 5.85 4.53
C LEU A 233 12.26 4.79 5.62
N GLY A 234 13.31 4.53 6.39
CA GLY A 234 13.32 3.57 7.49
C GLY A 234 13.28 4.19 8.88
N ARG A 235 13.64 5.47 9.03
CA ARG A 235 13.67 6.16 10.32
C ARG A 235 12.40 6.96 10.58
N TRP A 236 11.25 6.31 10.48
CA TRP A 236 9.91 6.89 10.69
C TRP A 236 9.74 7.64 12.02
N PHE A 237 10.47 7.24 13.06
CA PHE A 237 10.47 7.88 14.39
C PHE A 237 11.11 9.27 14.37
N ASP A 238 11.96 9.56 13.38
CA ASP A 238 12.50 10.89 13.11
C ASP A 238 11.52 11.66 12.22
N THR A 239 10.35 11.93 12.79
CA THR A 239 9.18 12.45 12.08
C THR A 239 9.45 13.79 11.39
N GLU A 240 10.23 14.67 12.03
CA GLU A 240 10.59 15.97 11.45
C GLU A 240 11.48 15.79 10.22
N SER A 241 12.52 14.95 10.33
CA SER A 241 13.42 14.67 9.20
C SER A 241 12.70 13.96 8.05
N CYS A 242 11.78 13.03 8.35
CA CYS A 242 10.96 12.38 7.34
C CYS A 242 10.04 13.40 6.64
N GLY A 243 9.34 14.24 7.40
CA GLY A 243 8.47 15.28 6.86
C GLY A 243 9.23 16.24 5.94
N ASP A 244 10.39 16.74 6.40
CA ASP A 244 11.28 17.61 5.63
C ASP A 244 11.83 16.93 4.37
N PHE A 245 12.19 15.64 4.45
CA PHE A 245 12.64 14.87 3.29
C PHE A 245 11.60 14.87 2.18
N PHE A 246 10.38 14.43 2.49
CA PHE A 246 9.33 14.28 1.49
C PHE A 246 8.87 15.64 0.96
N SER A 247 8.65 16.64 1.82
CA SER A 247 8.24 17.98 1.36
C SER A 247 9.28 18.60 0.44
N SER A 248 10.57 18.56 0.83
CA SER A 248 11.65 19.09 0.01
C SER A 248 11.82 18.32 -1.30
N ALA A 249 11.57 17.01 -1.32
CA ALA A 249 11.60 16.21 -2.55
C ALA A 249 10.52 16.69 -3.55
N LEU A 250 9.30 16.94 -3.06
CA LEU A 250 8.21 17.49 -3.87
C LEU A 250 8.51 18.91 -4.36
N GLU A 251 9.03 19.79 -3.49
CA GLU A 251 9.45 21.15 -3.85
C GLU A 251 10.57 21.16 -4.90
N TYR A 252 11.48 20.18 -4.83
CA TYR A 252 12.50 19.96 -5.84
C TYR A 252 11.94 19.45 -7.19
N GLY A 253 10.66 19.07 -7.21
CA GLY A 253 9.93 18.60 -8.39
C GLY A 253 10.09 17.11 -8.65
N ILE A 254 10.30 16.30 -7.61
CA ILE A 254 10.15 14.85 -7.70
C ILE A 254 8.66 14.54 -7.66
N GLU A 255 8.13 13.89 -8.70
CA GLU A 255 6.76 13.40 -8.71
C GLU A 255 6.69 12.08 -7.92
N ALA A 256 5.98 12.10 -6.80
CA ALA A 256 5.71 10.94 -5.97
C ALA A 256 4.23 10.91 -5.57
N ASP A 257 3.67 9.71 -5.45
CA ASP A 257 2.30 9.46 -5.02
C ASP A 257 2.23 9.07 -3.54
N TYR A 258 3.27 8.44 -2.99
CA TYR A 258 3.28 7.97 -1.60
C TYR A 258 4.59 8.26 -0.86
N ALA A 259 4.45 8.56 0.43
CA ALA A 259 5.52 8.45 1.42
C ALA A 259 5.58 7.02 1.94
N GLY A 260 6.70 6.35 1.73
CA GLY A 260 6.94 5.01 2.18
C GLY A 260 7.67 4.98 3.52
N LEU A 261 7.17 4.22 4.50
CA LEU A 261 7.81 4.06 5.80
C LEU A 261 7.98 2.57 6.15
N SER A 262 9.19 2.12 6.47
CA SER A 262 9.41 0.74 6.95
C SER A 262 9.24 0.65 8.48
N PHE A 263 8.71 -0.46 8.99
CA PHE A 263 8.40 -0.65 10.42
C PHE A 263 8.77 -2.05 10.90
N TYR A 264 9.87 -2.14 11.65
CA TYR A 264 10.33 -3.39 12.24
C TYR A 264 10.46 -3.23 13.76
N PRO A 265 9.48 -3.68 14.55
CA PRO A 265 9.44 -3.38 15.98
C PRO A 265 10.57 -4.01 16.80
N GLN A 266 11.30 -4.97 16.21
CA GLN A 266 12.45 -5.62 16.84
C GLN A 266 13.78 -4.92 16.56
N ASN A 267 13.82 -3.99 15.61
CA ASN A 267 15.04 -3.27 15.27
C ASN A 267 15.18 -2.05 16.17
N SER A 268 16.19 -2.06 17.03
CA SER A 268 16.54 -0.93 17.89
C SER A 268 17.20 0.19 17.08
N TYR A 269 16.42 0.91 16.27
CA TYR A 269 16.88 2.17 15.67
C TYR A 269 16.65 3.37 16.60
N GLU A 270 15.82 3.19 17.63
CA GLU A 270 15.59 4.17 18.67
C GLU A 270 16.77 4.14 19.65
N ASN A 271 17.39 5.28 19.90
CA ASN A 271 18.49 5.51 20.86
C ASN A 271 18.10 5.17 22.32
N GLY A 272 17.74 3.91 22.61
CA GLY A 272 17.33 3.43 23.93
C GLY A 272 15.99 4.00 24.46
N ALA A 273 15.20 4.66 23.62
CA ALA A 273 14.00 5.37 24.03
C ALA A 273 12.72 4.60 23.67
N SER A 274 12.41 3.55 24.45
CA SER A 274 11.21 2.69 24.36
C SER A 274 11.15 1.71 23.18
N SER A 275 10.37 0.64 23.33
CA SER A 275 10.10 -0.28 22.23
C SER A 275 9.11 0.38 21.26
N PRO A 276 9.38 0.38 19.95
CA PRO A 276 8.47 0.93 18.95
C PRO A 276 7.11 0.21 19.01
N THR A 277 6.02 0.98 19.11
CA THR A 277 4.64 0.44 19.15
C THR A 277 3.88 0.79 17.87
N ILE A 278 2.87 -0.03 17.53
CA ILE A 278 1.94 0.27 16.42
C ILE A 278 1.36 1.68 16.56
N LYS A 279 0.89 2.04 17.77
CA LYS A 279 0.30 3.37 18.03
C LYS A 279 1.28 4.51 17.72
N ASN A 280 2.53 4.41 18.17
CA ASN A 280 3.53 5.44 17.92
C ASN A 280 3.84 5.53 16.41
N PHE A 281 3.97 4.40 15.73
CA PHE A 281 4.17 4.38 14.28
C PHE A 281 3.04 5.10 13.53
N ILE A 282 1.77 4.80 13.85
CA ILE A 282 0.62 5.43 13.19
C ILE A 282 0.61 6.94 13.42
N LEU A 283 0.86 7.41 14.66
CA LEU A 283 0.93 8.85 14.97
C LEU A 283 2.06 9.55 14.18
N CYS A 284 3.23 8.93 14.08
CA CYS A 284 4.33 9.45 13.28
C CYS A 284 3.98 9.48 11.79
N ALA A 285 3.38 8.41 11.27
CA ALA A 285 2.94 8.33 9.87
C ALA A 285 1.91 9.41 9.51
N GLU A 286 0.92 9.64 10.38
CA GLU A 286 -0.07 10.71 10.21
C GLU A 286 0.57 12.09 10.21
N LYS A 287 1.51 12.33 11.13
CA LYS A 287 2.25 13.60 11.16
C LYS A 287 3.12 13.79 9.91
N ILE A 288 3.85 12.77 9.47
CA ILE A 288 4.64 12.81 8.23
C ILE A 288 3.74 13.08 7.01
N SER A 289 2.57 12.43 6.95
CA SER A 289 1.60 12.66 5.88
C SER A 289 1.10 14.10 5.89
N ALA A 290 0.76 14.65 7.07
CA ALA A 290 0.32 16.03 7.21
C ALA A 290 1.40 17.06 6.82
N MET A 291 2.68 16.77 7.13
CA MET A 291 3.81 17.65 6.79
C MET A 291 4.16 17.61 5.30
N SER A 292 4.13 16.42 4.69
CA SER A 292 4.56 16.20 3.30
C SER A 292 3.44 16.38 2.27
N GLY A 293 2.18 16.25 2.70
CA GLY A 293 1.02 16.18 1.80
C GLY A 293 0.88 14.83 1.08
N LEU A 294 1.77 13.86 1.33
CA LEU A 294 1.70 12.53 0.72
C LEU A 294 0.95 11.54 1.62
N PRO A 295 0.05 10.71 1.06
CA PRO A 295 -0.43 9.54 1.77
C PRO A 295 0.72 8.55 2.03
N VAL A 296 0.59 7.76 3.10
CA VAL A 296 1.63 6.83 3.55
C VAL A 296 1.34 5.40 3.09
N ILE A 297 2.39 4.66 2.72
CA ILE A 297 2.37 3.19 2.62
C ILE A 297 3.41 2.65 3.60
N VAL A 298 3.05 1.63 4.38
CA VAL A 298 4.03 0.85 5.13
C VAL A 298 4.78 -0.04 4.14
N THR A 299 6.05 0.25 3.85
CA THR A 299 6.79 -0.34 2.70
C THR A 299 7.39 -1.69 2.98
N GLY A 300 7.56 -2.00 4.26
CA GLY A 300 8.02 -3.28 4.74
C GLY A 300 7.84 -3.32 6.24
N ALA A 301 7.10 -4.31 6.71
CA ALA A 301 6.97 -4.60 8.12
C ALA A 301 6.88 -6.10 8.34
N ALA A 302 7.44 -6.59 9.44
CA ALA A 302 7.37 -7.99 9.82
C ALA A 302 7.41 -8.11 11.34
N TYR A 303 6.83 -9.20 11.84
CA TYR A 303 6.83 -9.51 13.27
C TYR A 303 7.23 -10.96 13.48
N PRO A 304 8.10 -11.25 14.45
CA PRO A 304 8.53 -12.62 14.65
C PRO A 304 7.52 -13.48 15.39
N HIS A 305 7.43 -14.74 14.99
CA HIS A 305 6.75 -15.81 15.73
C HIS A 305 7.71 -16.63 16.63
N SER A 306 9.01 -16.31 16.59
CA SER A 306 10.05 -16.92 17.41
C SER A 306 11.12 -15.88 17.81
N PRO A 307 11.87 -16.08 18.90
CA PRO A 307 12.94 -15.17 19.29
C PRO A 307 14.03 -15.00 18.22
N VAL A 308 14.28 -13.76 17.79
CA VAL A 308 15.27 -13.42 16.73
C VAL A 308 16.43 -12.59 17.26
N THR A 309 16.15 -11.74 18.26
CA THR A 309 17.11 -10.82 18.87
C THR A 309 16.95 -10.80 20.39
N ALA A 310 17.88 -10.15 21.10
CA ALA A 310 17.80 -9.93 22.54
C ALA A 310 16.82 -8.81 22.94
N THR A 311 16.09 -8.22 21.98
CA THR A 311 15.10 -7.18 22.24
C THR A 311 13.84 -7.84 22.83
N PRO A 312 13.34 -7.38 23.99
CA PRO A 312 12.10 -7.93 24.55
C PRO A 312 10.93 -7.63 23.60
N PRO A 313 10.02 -8.61 23.38
CA PRO A 313 8.81 -8.35 22.60
C PRO A 313 7.98 -7.24 23.23
N ASP A 314 7.14 -6.61 22.40
CA ASP A 314 6.00 -5.86 22.92
C ASP A 314 5.17 -6.78 23.81
N ALA A 315 4.89 -6.38 25.05
CA ALA A 315 4.14 -7.18 26.01
C ALA A 315 2.74 -7.58 25.50
N CYS A 316 2.20 -6.86 24.50
CA CYS A 316 0.92 -7.18 23.88
C CYS A 316 1.00 -8.30 22.83
N TYR A 317 2.21 -8.61 22.34
CA TYR A 317 2.44 -9.53 21.23
C TYR A 317 3.63 -10.44 21.58
N PRO A 318 3.42 -11.61 22.18
CA PRO A 318 4.52 -12.53 22.45
C PRO A 318 5.18 -13.01 21.14
N LEU A 319 6.46 -13.38 21.17
CA LEU A 319 7.14 -13.99 20.01
C LEU A 319 6.71 -15.44 19.83
N THR A 320 5.46 -15.62 19.41
CA THR A 320 4.77 -16.87 19.12
C THR A 320 3.94 -16.70 17.83
N GLU A 321 3.49 -17.78 17.22
CA GLU A 321 2.59 -17.70 16.05
C GLU A 321 1.30 -16.91 16.37
N ALA A 322 0.76 -17.07 17.57
CA ALA A 322 -0.39 -16.30 18.03
C ALA A 322 -0.07 -14.81 18.12
N GLY A 323 1.06 -14.43 18.76
CA GLY A 323 1.44 -13.04 18.88
C GLY A 323 1.78 -12.39 17.53
N GLN A 324 2.41 -13.11 16.60
CA GLN A 324 2.62 -12.65 15.22
C GLN A 324 1.28 -12.39 14.51
N ARG A 325 0.33 -13.32 14.61
CA ARG A 325 -1.00 -13.16 14.04
C ARG A 325 -1.70 -11.92 14.60
N ASP A 326 -1.65 -11.74 15.91
CA ASP A 326 -2.39 -10.68 16.59
C ASP A 326 -1.78 -9.31 16.34
N TRP A 327 -0.44 -9.24 16.30
CA TRP A 327 0.26 -8.04 15.87
C TRP A 327 -0.13 -7.66 14.45
N LEU A 328 -0.18 -8.64 13.53
CA LEU A 328 -0.49 -8.36 12.13
C LEU A 328 -1.94 -7.91 11.95
N ILE A 329 -2.89 -8.50 12.69
CA ILE A 329 -4.29 -8.06 12.70
C ILE A 329 -4.38 -6.59 13.14
N ASP A 330 -3.78 -6.25 14.30
CA ASP A 330 -3.89 -4.91 14.86
C ASP A 330 -3.12 -3.87 14.04
N MET A 331 -1.97 -4.24 13.48
CA MET A 331 -1.19 -3.37 12.59
C MET A 331 -1.96 -3.07 11.30
N LEU A 332 -2.54 -4.09 10.66
CA LEU A 332 -3.36 -3.91 9.46
C LEU A 332 -4.61 -3.07 9.74
N ALA A 333 -5.30 -3.33 10.86
CA ALA A 333 -6.47 -2.55 11.27
C ALA A 333 -6.10 -1.09 11.51
N ALA A 334 -5.03 -0.83 12.27
CA ALA A 334 -4.58 0.53 12.55
C ALA A 334 -4.15 1.29 11.27
N CYS A 335 -3.50 0.61 10.32
CA CYS A 335 -3.19 1.18 9.02
C CYS A 335 -4.44 1.47 8.19
N TYR A 336 -5.42 0.57 8.21
CA TYR A 336 -6.64 0.68 7.43
C TYR A 336 -7.58 1.78 7.94
N ASP A 337 -7.65 1.94 9.26
CA ASP A 337 -8.51 2.94 9.91
C ASP A 337 -7.92 4.35 9.84
N SER A 338 -6.60 4.49 9.63
CA SER A 338 -5.96 5.79 9.48
C SER A 338 -6.24 6.39 8.09
N PRO A 339 -6.77 7.62 8.00
CA PRO A 339 -7.02 8.26 6.70
C PRO A 339 -5.73 8.63 5.96
N ALA A 340 -4.60 8.73 6.66
CA ALA A 340 -3.29 9.05 6.09
C ALA A 340 -2.64 7.85 5.38
N ILE A 341 -2.95 6.62 5.81
CA ILE A 341 -2.29 5.41 5.32
C ILE A 341 -3.15 4.77 4.22
N LYS A 342 -2.50 4.40 3.11
CA LYS A 342 -3.13 3.80 1.91
C LYS A 342 -2.63 2.41 1.60
N GLY A 343 -1.69 1.89 2.39
CA GLY A 343 -1.26 0.52 2.23
C GLY A 343 -0.34 0.00 3.30
N PHE A 344 -0.23 -1.32 3.32
CA PHE A 344 0.67 -2.08 4.16
C PHE A 344 1.33 -3.20 3.35
N VAL A 345 2.64 -3.35 3.46
CA VAL A 345 3.42 -4.41 2.80
C VAL A 345 4.12 -5.27 3.87
N TYR A 346 3.76 -6.55 3.94
CA TYR A 346 4.44 -7.51 4.81
C TYR A 346 5.78 -7.93 4.19
N ASN A 347 6.86 -7.95 4.96
CA ASN A 347 8.19 -8.24 4.44
C ASN A 347 8.49 -9.75 4.44
N LEU A 348 8.80 -10.30 3.25
CA LEU A 348 9.27 -11.67 3.03
C LEU A 348 8.43 -12.76 3.70
N PRO A 349 7.09 -12.74 3.55
CA PRO A 349 6.25 -13.74 4.21
C PRO A 349 6.56 -15.16 3.73
N GLU A 350 7.09 -15.34 2.51
CA GLU A 350 7.39 -16.64 1.93
C GLU A 350 8.70 -17.27 2.43
N ASP A 351 9.61 -16.49 3.01
CA ASP A 351 10.99 -16.89 3.29
C ASP A 351 11.15 -17.63 4.62
N TYR A 352 10.73 -18.89 4.66
CA TYR A 352 10.78 -19.73 5.85
C TYR A 352 12.13 -20.42 6.11
N THR A 353 13.17 -20.11 5.33
CA THR A 353 14.52 -20.71 5.49
C THR A 353 15.66 -19.71 5.51
N GLY A 354 15.44 -18.49 5.03
CA GLY A 354 16.41 -17.41 4.97
C GLY A 354 16.37 -16.48 6.17
N GLY A 355 16.78 -15.23 5.94
CA GLY A 355 16.94 -14.21 6.98
C GLY A 355 15.62 -13.78 7.63
N ALA A 356 14.48 -14.07 7.02
CA ALA A 356 13.16 -13.72 7.53
C ALA A 356 12.39 -14.92 8.13
N LYS A 357 13.01 -16.10 8.27
CA LYS A 357 12.33 -17.35 8.70
C LYS A 357 11.50 -17.18 9.98
N ASP A 358 12.02 -16.40 10.93
CA ASP A 358 11.40 -16.21 12.24
C ASP A 358 10.22 -15.24 12.18
N SER A 359 10.04 -14.53 11.07
CA SER A 359 8.87 -13.68 10.77
C SER A 359 8.12 -14.14 9.51
N ALA A 360 8.46 -15.30 8.93
CA ALA A 360 7.74 -15.83 7.79
C ALA A 360 6.28 -16.14 8.16
N LEU A 361 5.41 -16.22 7.15
CA LEU A 361 4.02 -16.63 7.31
C LEU A 361 3.81 -18.10 6.87
N PHE A 362 4.90 -18.83 6.69
CA PHE A 362 4.92 -20.25 6.41
C PHE A 362 5.90 -20.96 7.35
N SER A 363 5.57 -22.19 7.73
CA SER A 363 6.39 -23.05 8.57
C SER A 363 7.66 -23.47 7.84
N SER A 364 8.61 -24.09 8.54
CA SER A 364 9.82 -24.67 7.93
C SER A 364 9.53 -25.79 6.91
N LYS A 365 8.29 -26.27 6.85
CA LYS A 365 7.79 -27.24 5.86
C LYS A 365 7.02 -26.59 4.71
N GLY A 366 6.90 -25.26 4.71
CA GLY A 366 6.12 -24.50 3.74
C GLY A 366 4.61 -24.47 4.00
N GLU A 367 4.14 -24.95 5.15
CA GLU A 367 2.73 -24.91 5.52
C GLU A 367 2.35 -23.50 5.96
N MET A 368 1.21 -22.98 5.51
CA MET A 368 0.77 -21.63 5.88
C MET A 368 0.50 -21.53 7.40
N LEU A 369 1.10 -20.53 8.05
CA LEU A 369 0.87 -20.24 9.48
C LEU A 369 -0.43 -19.45 9.68
N ALA A 370 -1.00 -19.54 10.89
CA ALA A 370 -2.26 -18.86 11.23
C ALA A 370 -2.18 -17.33 11.09
N ALA A 371 -0.99 -16.74 11.16
CA ALA A 371 -0.78 -15.31 10.97
C ALA A 371 -1.15 -14.83 9.56
N ALA A 372 -1.08 -15.68 8.53
CA ALA A 372 -1.49 -15.31 7.17
C ALA A 372 -2.99 -14.99 7.06
N ASP A 373 -3.83 -15.54 7.96
CA ASP A 373 -5.27 -15.22 7.98
C ASP A 373 -5.56 -13.78 8.43
N ALA A 374 -4.57 -13.08 9.01
CA ALA A 374 -4.70 -11.69 9.42
C ALA A 374 -5.09 -10.77 8.25
N PHE A 375 -4.61 -11.04 7.04
CA PHE A 375 -4.94 -10.26 5.83
C PHE A 375 -6.44 -10.30 5.47
N LYS A 376 -7.14 -11.34 5.91
CA LYS A 376 -8.60 -11.42 5.77
C LYS A 376 -9.28 -10.86 7.01
N ALA A 377 -8.78 -11.22 8.18
CA ALA A 377 -9.43 -10.92 9.45
C ALA A 377 -9.56 -9.42 9.69
N PHE A 378 -8.51 -8.61 9.50
CA PHE A 378 -8.46 -7.23 10.02
C PHE A 378 -9.64 -6.31 9.65
N ARG A 379 -10.38 -6.60 8.57
CA ARG A 379 -11.55 -5.85 8.11
C ARG A 379 -12.86 -6.18 8.83
N GLU A 380 -12.84 -7.05 9.82
CA GLU A 380 -14.01 -7.46 10.60
C GLU A 380 -13.83 -7.11 12.10
N PRO A 381 -13.64 -5.84 12.49
CA PRO A 381 -13.04 -5.47 13.78
C PRO A 381 -13.88 -5.88 14.99
N VAL A 382 -15.21 -5.82 14.87
CA VAL A 382 -16.15 -6.12 15.95
C VAL A 382 -16.36 -7.63 16.12
N MET A 383 -16.50 -8.38 15.02
CA MET A 383 -16.59 -9.84 15.09
C MET A 383 -15.27 -10.44 15.57
N ASN A 384 -14.15 -9.91 15.11
CA ASN A 384 -12.84 -10.37 15.54
C ASN A 384 -12.59 -10.14 17.01
N ALA A 385 -12.89 -8.97 17.57
CA ALA A 385 -12.58 -8.74 18.98
C ALA A 385 -13.39 -9.64 19.92
N PHE A 386 -14.67 -9.91 19.59
CA PHE A 386 -15.52 -10.82 20.33
C PHE A 386 -15.12 -12.28 20.12
N GLU A 387 -15.00 -12.75 18.87
CA GLU A 387 -14.60 -14.14 18.57
C GLU A 387 -13.18 -14.44 19.02
N TYR A 388 -12.26 -13.47 18.90
CA TYR A 388 -10.90 -13.59 19.40
C TYR A 388 -10.86 -13.61 20.92
N ALA A 389 -11.57 -12.71 21.60
CA ALA A 389 -11.64 -12.75 23.06
C ALA A 389 -12.28 -14.06 23.53
N GLU A 390 -13.35 -14.54 22.89
CA GLU A 390 -13.97 -15.82 23.21
C GLU A 390 -13.04 -17.01 22.92
N LYS A 391 -12.32 -17.01 21.80
CA LYS A 391 -11.35 -18.05 21.44
C LYS A 391 -10.13 -18.06 22.35
N ALA A 392 -9.60 -16.88 22.71
CA ALA A 392 -8.54 -16.71 23.70
C ALA A 392 -9.00 -17.22 25.07
N VAL A 393 -10.25 -16.93 25.47
CA VAL A 393 -10.86 -17.48 26.69
C VAL A 393 -10.94 -19.00 26.64
N SER A 394 -11.41 -19.58 25.54
CA SER A 394 -11.53 -21.03 25.38
C SER A 394 -10.17 -21.73 25.34
N SER A 395 -9.16 -21.11 24.72
CA SER A 395 -7.80 -21.67 24.64
C SER A 395 -7.10 -21.60 25.99
N ALA A 396 -7.27 -20.51 26.74
CA ALA A 396 -6.76 -20.37 28.10
C ALA A 396 -7.38 -21.36 29.10
N GLN A 397 -8.66 -21.74 28.90
CA GLN A 397 -9.31 -22.79 29.70
C GLN A 397 -8.70 -24.18 29.48
N ALA A 398 -8.08 -24.42 28.32
CA ALA A 398 -7.50 -25.71 27.96
C ALA A 398 -6.04 -25.86 28.44
N ALA A 399 -5.31 -24.76 28.67
CA ALA A 399 -3.91 -24.76 29.07
C ALA A 399 -3.77 -24.42 30.57
N THR A 400 -3.56 -25.45 31.40
CA THR A 400 -3.61 -25.37 32.88
C THR A 400 -2.23 -25.26 33.54
N SER A 401 -1.45 -24.22 33.24
CA SER A 401 -0.16 -23.94 33.91
C SER A 401 -0.21 -22.79 34.94
N ALA A 402 -1.17 -21.84 34.83
CA ALA A 402 -1.38 -20.74 35.79
C ALA A 402 -2.58 -20.94 36.75
N SER A 403 -2.64 -20.11 37.80
CA SER A 403 -3.72 -20.13 38.81
C SER A 403 -5.09 -19.88 38.17
N PRO A 404 -6.04 -20.83 38.25
CA PRO A 404 -7.37 -20.71 37.63
C PRO A 404 -8.16 -19.46 38.05
N ALA A 405 -7.89 -18.89 39.22
CA ALA A 405 -8.58 -17.71 39.73
C ALA A 405 -8.15 -16.42 39.01
N GLU A 406 -6.88 -16.30 38.65
CA GLU A 406 -6.34 -15.10 37.99
C GLU A 406 -6.75 -15.05 36.52
N LEU A 407 -6.69 -16.19 35.82
CA LEU A 407 -7.22 -16.33 34.47
C LEU A 407 -8.71 -15.96 34.46
N LYS A 408 -9.51 -16.52 35.39
CA LYS A 408 -10.94 -16.21 35.48
C LYS A 408 -11.21 -14.72 35.66
N ALA A 409 -10.45 -14.02 36.49
CA ALA A 409 -10.61 -12.58 36.72
C ALA A 409 -10.33 -11.75 35.44
N LEU A 410 -9.24 -12.05 34.73
CA LEU A 410 -8.91 -11.38 33.46
C LEU A 410 -9.99 -11.63 32.40
N MET A 411 -10.56 -12.83 32.38
CA MET A 411 -11.62 -13.20 31.42
C MET A 411 -12.96 -12.56 31.75
N GLU A 412 -13.32 -12.42 33.03
CA GLU A 412 -14.50 -11.69 33.46
C GLU A 412 -14.38 -10.19 33.15
N GLU A 413 -13.20 -9.61 33.34
CA GLU A 413 -12.92 -8.22 33.01
C GLU A 413 -12.97 -7.98 31.49
N ALA A 414 -12.39 -8.88 30.69
CA ALA A 414 -12.48 -8.83 29.23
C ALA A 414 -13.94 -8.86 28.76
N ARG A 415 -14.76 -9.78 29.29
CA ARG A 415 -16.21 -9.87 28.97
C ARG A 415 -16.97 -8.61 29.39
N PHE A 416 -16.64 -8.03 30.53
CA PHE A 416 -17.26 -6.77 30.98
C PHE A 416 -16.92 -5.63 30.01
N LEU A 417 -15.64 -5.46 29.69
CA LEU A 417 -15.17 -4.41 28.77
C LEU A 417 -15.77 -4.58 27.37
N LEU A 418 -15.98 -5.82 26.90
CA LEU A 418 -16.70 -6.08 25.65
C LEU A 418 -18.14 -5.59 25.70
N ARG A 419 -18.88 -5.90 26.78
CA ARG A 419 -20.28 -5.46 26.97
C ARG A 419 -20.40 -3.94 27.07
N ASP A 420 -19.39 -3.28 27.60
CA ASP A 420 -19.29 -1.82 27.73
C ASP A 420 -18.85 -1.12 26.43
N GLY A 421 -18.55 -1.88 25.35
CA GLY A 421 -18.04 -1.32 24.10
C GLY A 421 -16.57 -0.88 24.16
N SER A 422 -15.88 -1.16 25.26
CA SER A 422 -14.45 -0.92 25.47
C SER A 422 -13.57 -2.00 24.80
N VAL A 423 -13.72 -2.14 23.47
CA VAL A 423 -13.19 -3.25 22.67
C VAL A 423 -11.68 -3.47 22.82
N GLU A 424 -10.88 -2.41 22.72
CA GLU A 424 -9.41 -2.54 22.81
C GLU A 424 -8.92 -2.95 24.21
N LYS A 425 -9.60 -2.47 25.26
CA LYS A 425 -9.29 -2.89 26.63
C LYS A 425 -9.69 -4.34 26.85
N ALA A 426 -10.81 -4.77 26.25
CA ALA A 426 -11.22 -6.16 26.28
C ALA A 426 -10.21 -7.09 25.60
N LYS A 427 -9.74 -6.73 24.40
CA LYS A 427 -8.67 -7.47 23.70
C LYS A 427 -7.42 -7.58 24.56
N PHE A 428 -6.98 -6.47 25.16
CA PHE A 428 -5.82 -6.46 26.05
C PHE A 428 -5.97 -7.44 27.22
N LYS A 429 -7.12 -7.42 27.90
CA LYS A 429 -7.40 -8.35 29.01
C LYS A 429 -7.50 -9.81 28.54
N ALA A 430 -8.04 -10.03 27.35
CA ALA A 430 -8.09 -11.36 26.75
C ALA A 430 -6.69 -11.92 26.48
N ARG A 431 -5.80 -11.10 25.89
CA ARG A 431 -4.40 -11.44 25.62
C ARG A 431 -3.60 -11.70 26.88
N GLN A 432 -3.81 -10.92 27.93
CA GLN A 432 -3.15 -11.17 29.23
C GLN A 432 -3.49 -12.54 29.79
N ALA A 433 -4.72 -13.02 29.62
CA ALA A 433 -5.09 -14.35 30.08
C ALA A 433 -4.49 -15.45 29.21
N GLU A 434 -4.50 -15.31 27.88
CA GLU A 434 -3.87 -16.26 26.97
C GLU A 434 -2.37 -16.41 27.25
N TYR A 435 -1.66 -15.29 27.43
CA TYR A 435 -0.25 -15.28 27.81
C TYR A 435 0.01 -16.04 29.12
N LYS A 436 -0.86 -15.90 30.11
CA LYS A 436 -0.71 -16.59 31.40
C LYS A 436 -1.05 -18.07 31.32
N ALA A 437 -1.80 -18.50 30.30
CA ALA A 437 -2.20 -19.90 30.14
C ALA A 437 -1.16 -20.75 29.40
N LEU A 438 -0.31 -20.11 28.57
CA LEU A 438 0.90 -20.71 27.98
C LEU A 438 1.98 -20.91 29.06
#